data_AF-A0AA46ZV69-F1
#
_entry.id   AF-A0AA46ZV69-F1
#
_cell.length_a   1.000
_cell.length_b   1.000
_cell.length_c   1.000
_cell.angle_alpha   90.00
_cell.angle_beta   90.00
_cell.angle_gamma   90.00
#
_symmetry.space_group_name_H-M   'P 1'
#
loop_
_entity.id
_entity.type
_entity.pdbx_description
1 polymer ?
#
loop_
_entity_poly.entity_id
_entity_poly.type
_entity_poly.pdbx_seq_one_letter_code
_entity_poly.pdbx_strand_id
1 'polypeptide(L)'
;MNRFFKKSNAFAIIFAACSWGGFLDRAYAEVCPSEDFPKFLTVFSATPEVQQRFTAGTVQALVLKPAGQTDRFEPQTTDVANASLAYPLMDPITSGKTDGVQIEAVDDRHVRVIDKRAGNSEIKVFNFSRQTCWVLAGMEDWSISDKDLSAAVQPKMNRSESLCFQRGRAYAGLGGVEQYPLIAEFFEAALENYLCAAASGDPQASLNAASLSLSGMAPQLETEKVEALFKAASTTLADGAAGLSSFYCYGNNVAADGPCQHPEQAEKELVRAVSMGSSDATNYLGYTMETGELGKMDLDKAIACYRLAASMGNQTAADNLKRLSKQAADVSTAGHCY
;
A
#
# COMPACT_ATOMS: atom_id res chain seq x y z
N MET A 1 93.89 21.82 -1.17
CA MET A 1 93.13 22.03 -2.42
C MET A 1 92.13 23.15 -2.20
N ASN A 2 92.28 24.22 -3.00
CA ASN A 2 91.39 25.35 -3.32
C ASN A 2 90.56 26.04 -2.20
N ARG A 3 90.87 27.29 -1.77
CA ARG A 3 90.58 28.62 -2.43
C ARG A 3 89.06 28.86 -2.60
N PHE A 4 88.40 29.97 -2.23
CA PHE A 4 88.74 31.40 -2.17
C PHE A 4 87.65 32.17 -1.34
N PHE A 5 88.04 33.22 -0.57
CA PHE A 5 87.41 34.54 -0.26
C PHE A 5 85.85 34.68 -0.09
N LYS A 6 85.28 35.53 0.79
CA LYS A 6 85.49 36.99 0.96
C LYS A 6 84.61 37.51 2.14
N LYS A 7 85.09 38.54 2.87
CA LYS A 7 84.31 39.36 3.84
C LYS A 7 83.33 40.31 3.13
N SER A 8 82.19 40.65 3.74
CA SER A 8 81.72 42.05 3.87
C SER A 8 80.54 42.20 4.85
N ASN A 9 80.46 43.41 5.43
CA ASN A 9 79.51 43.90 6.43
C ASN A 9 78.11 44.24 5.87
N ALA A 10 77.17 44.35 6.83
CA ALA A 10 76.23 45.45 7.04
C ALA A 10 74.73 45.24 6.80
N PHE A 11 73.98 45.96 7.64
CA PHE A 11 72.57 46.32 7.62
C PHE A 11 71.55 45.34 8.23
N ALA A 12 71.36 45.52 9.55
CA ALA A 12 70.10 45.23 10.23
C ALA A 12 69.03 46.20 9.70
N ILE A 13 67.95 45.64 9.16
CA ILE A 13 66.76 46.35 8.73
C ILE A 13 65.67 46.08 9.77
N ILE A 14 65.30 47.13 10.48
CA ILE A 14 64.10 47.22 11.32
C ILE A 14 62.92 47.50 10.39
N PHE A 15 61.89 46.66 10.39
CA PHE A 15 60.57 47.03 9.86
C PHE A 15 59.44 46.61 10.80
N ALA A 16 58.82 47.65 11.37
CA ALA A 16 57.40 47.88 11.56
C ALA A 16 56.50 46.71 11.99
N ALA A 17 55.99 46.84 13.22
CA ALA A 17 54.73 46.23 13.64
C ALA A 17 53.58 46.67 12.72
N CYS A 18 52.86 45.69 12.19
CA CYS A 18 51.50 45.88 11.70
C CYS A 18 50.66 44.74 12.27
N SER A 19 49.83 45.10 13.24
CA SER A 19 48.62 44.36 13.61
C SER A 19 47.79 44.08 12.35
N TRP A 20 47.20 42.90 12.24
CA TRP A 20 45.84 42.63 11.75
C TRP A 20 45.47 41.18 12.06
N GLY A 21 44.17 41.00 12.31
CA GLY A 21 43.62 39.85 13.02
C GLY A 21 43.68 38.54 12.23
N GLY A 22 43.94 37.47 12.98
CA GLY A 22 43.60 36.11 12.59
C GLY A 22 42.45 35.66 13.48
N PHE A 23 41.21 35.87 13.03
CA PHE A 23 40.09 35.02 13.41
C PHE A 23 40.47 33.61 12.98
N LEU A 24 40.99 32.82 13.90
CA LEU A 24 41.02 31.37 13.72
C LEU A 24 39.68 30.86 14.21
N ASP A 25 38.90 30.43 13.22
CA ASP A 25 37.67 29.67 13.34
C ASP A 25 37.71 28.76 14.55
N ARG A 26 36.79 29.04 15.47
CA ARG A 26 36.43 28.10 16.52
C ARG A 26 35.74 26.94 15.83
N ALA A 27 36.52 25.94 15.43
CA ALA A 27 36.03 24.61 15.15
C ALA A 27 35.28 24.13 16.40
N TYR A 28 33.97 24.34 16.41
CA TYR A 28 33.11 23.72 17.40
C TYR A 28 33.22 22.23 17.15
N ALA A 29 33.87 21.51 18.06
CA ALA A 29 33.69 20.07 18.16
C ALA A 29 32.17 19.84 18.33
N GLU A 30 31.54 19.27 17.31
CA GLU A 30 30.09 19.32 17.13
C GLU A 30 29.41 18.38 18.12
N VAL A 31 28.79 18.92 19.16
CA VAL A 31 28.17 18.12 20.22
C VAL A 31 26.89 17.49 19.70
N CYS A 32 26.79 16.16 19.83
CA CYS A 32 25.57 15.44 19.50
C CYS A 32 24.40 15.95 20.35
N PRO A 33 23.24 16.30 19.77
CA PRO A 33 22.12 16.87 20.52
C PRO A 33 21.61 15.94 21.62
N SER A 34 21.60 14.64 21.36
CA SER A 34 21.18 13.60 22.30
C SER A 34 21.56 12.22 21.77
N GLU A 35 21.95 11.31 22.66
CA GLU A 35 22.05 9.88 22.33
C GLU A 35 20.69 9.17 22.36
N ASP A 36 19.74 9.71 23.13
CA ASP A 36 18.34 9.26 23.19
C ASP A 36 17.62 9.74 21.93
N PHE A 37 17.20 8.80 21.08
CA PHE A 37 16.74 9.09 19.71
C PHE A 37 15.49 9.98 19.65
N PRO A 38 14.42 9.77 20.43
CA PRO A 38 13.26 10.67 20.39
C PRO A 38 13.59 12.13 20.75
N LYS A 39 14.51 12.35 21.70
CA LYS A 39 15.03 13.69 22.01
C LYS A 39 15.88 14.26 20.88
N PHE A 40 16.72 13.43 20.27
CA PHE A 40 17.49 13.82 19.09
C PHE A 40 16.56 14.24 17.95
N LEU A 41 15.53 13.44 17.62
CA LEU A 41 14.59 13.71 16.54
C LEU A 41 13.83 15.03 16.74
N THR A 42 13.47 15.35 17.98
CA THR A 42 12.83 16.63 18.33
C THR A 42 13.75 17.81 18.00
N VAL A 43 15.05 17.70 18.28
CA VAL A 43 16.03 18.74 17.94
C VAL A 43 16.32 18.75 16.44
N PHE A 44 16.53 17.58 15.83
CA PHE A 44 16.79 17.40 14.41
C PHE A 44 15.73 18.08 13.55
N SER A 45 14.46 17.81 13.83
CA SER A 45 13.33 18.30 13.03
C SER A 45 13.02 19.79 13.21
N ALA A 46 13.64 20.46 14.19
CA ALA A 46 13.26 21.82 14.59
C ALA A 46 13.53 22.89 13.52
N THR A 47 14.67 22.83 12.82
CA THR A 47 15.02 23.83 11.79
C THR A 47 15.75 23.20 10.60
N PRO A 48 15.64 23.79 9.38
CA PRO A 48 16.40 23.37 8.19
C PRO A 48 17.91 23.23 8.44
N GLU A 49 18.51 24.14 9.21
CA GLU A 49 19.94 24.16 9.48
C GLU A 49 20.38 22.97 10.34
N VAL A 50 19.57 22.59 11.33
CA VAL A 50 19.85 21.42 12.17
C VAL A 50 19.66 20.13 11.36
N GLN A 51 18.61 20.06 10.54
CA GLN A 51 18.41 18.93 9.63
C GLN A 51 19.60 18.76 8.70
N GLN A 52 20.06 19.85 8.07
CA GLN A 52 21.22 19.82 7.17
C GLN A 52 22.49 19.38 7.88
N ARG A 53 22.72 19.89 9.09
CA ARG A 53 23.90 19.58 9.91
C ARG A 53 23.99 18.09 10.29
N PHE A 54 22.87 17.48 10.65
CA PHE A 54 22.82 16.08 11.10
C PHE A 54 22.33 15.13 10.00
N THR A 55 22.50 15.50 8.74
CA THR A 55 22.28 14.63 7.59
C THR A 55 23.63 14.16 7.05
N ALA A 56 23.76 12.86 6.79
CA ALA A 56 24.97 12.27 6.24
C ALA A 56 25.37 12.97 4.93
N GLY A 57 26.67 13.07 4.62
CA GLY A 57 27.15 13.76 3.42
C GLY A 57 26.53 13.23 2.11
N THR A 58 26.15 11.95 2.12
CA THR A 58 25.35 11.29 1.09
C THR A 58 24.22 10.53 1.78
N VAL A 59 23.01 10.65 1.23
CA VAL A 59 21.78 10.01 1.71
C VAL A 59 21.26 9.09 0.62
N GLN A 60 20.82 7.89 1.00
CA GLN A 60 20.07 7.02 0.10
C GLN A 60 18.64 7.53 -0.03
N ALA A 61 18.23 7.93 -1.23
CA ALA A 61 16.88 8.40 -1.52
C ALA A 61 16.11 7.36 -2.33
N LEU A 62 15.00 6.86 -1.79
CA LEU A 62 14.07 5.95 -2.46
C LEU A 62 12.85 6.74 -2.95
N VAL A 63 12.47 6.50 -4.21
CA VAL A 63 11.19 6.97 -4.78
C VAL A 63 10.51 5.84 -5.53
N LEU A 64 9.18 5.85 -5.59
CA LEU A 64 8.45 4.93 -6.47
C LEU A 64 8.51 5.38 -7.93
N LYS A 65 8.75 4.44 -8.86
CA LYS A 65 8.74 4.69 -10.30
C LYS A 65 7.96 3.65 -11.09
N PRO A 66 7.34 4.02 -12.23
CA PRO A 66 6.67 3.08 -13.11
C PRO A 66 7.63 2.00 -13.64
N ALA A 67 7.23 0.74 -13.55
CA ALA A 67 8.02 -0.41 -13.97
C ALA A 67 7.39 -1.13 -15.19
N GLY A 68 7.69 -0.62 -16.38
CA GLY A 68 7.39 -1.26 -17.67
C GLY A 68 5.91 -1.26 -18.08
N GLN A 69 5.04 -1.96 -17.33
CA GLN A 69 3.61 -2.04 -17.56
C GLN A 69 2.86 -0.90 -16.83
N THR A 70 1.70 -0.52 -17.35
CA THR A 70 0.79 0.43 -16.72
C THR A 70 0.41 -0.04 -15.32
N ASP A 71 0.55 0.83 -14.33
CA ASP A 71 0.11 0.66 -12.93
C ASP A 71 0.98 -0.25 -12.04
N ARG A 72 2.17 -0.65 -12.49
CA ARG A 72 3.19 -1.28 -11.63
C ARG A 72 4.23 -0.25 -11.21
N PHE A 73 4.47 -0.13 -9.91
CA PHE A 73 5.48 0.76 -9.33
C PHE A 73 6.51 -0.04 -8.56
N GLU A 74 7.77 0.37 -8.69
CA GLU A 74 8.89 -0.24 -7.98
C GLU A 74 9.75 0.83 -7.31
N PRO A 75 10.35 0.51 -6.14
CA PRO A 75 11.26 1.42 -5.48
C PRO A 75 12.55 1.56 -6.29
N GLN A 76 12.92 2.80 -6.60
CA GLN A 76 14.21 3.15 -7.15
C GLN A 76 15.01 3.93 -6.11
N THR A 77 16.20 3.43 -5.77
CA THR A 77 17.11 4.10 -4.83
C THR A 77 18.25 4.78 -5.56
N THR A 78 18.57 6.01 -5.15
CA THR A 78 19.72 6.79 -5.64
C THR A 78 20.48 7.41 -4.48
N ASP A 79 21.77 7.66 -4.68
CA ASP A 79 22.58 8.41 -3.72
C ASP A 79 22.47 9.91 -4.01
N VAL A 80 22.09 10.69 -3.00
CA VAL A 80 21.90 12.14 -3.09
C VAL A 80 22.85 12.84 -2.12
N ALA A 81 23.60 13.82 -2.60
CA ALA A 81 24.47 14.63 -1.76
C ALA A 81 23.65 15.54 -0.85
N ASN A 82 24.05 15.65 0.43
CA ASN A 82 23.39 16.53 1.41
C ASN A 82 23.23 17.96 0.88
N ALA A 83 24.27 18.51 0.25
CA ALA A 83 24.27 19.86 -0.32
C ALA A 83 23.25 20.08 -1.46
N SER A 84 22.70 19.00 -2.03
CA SER A 84 21.70 19.04 -3.10
C SER A 84 20.27 18.81 -2.60
N LEU A 85 20.09 18.49 -1.32
CA LEU A 85 18.78 18.29 -0.73
C LEU A 85 18.04 19.62 -0.52
N ALA A 86 16.72 19.60 -0.71
CA ALA A 86 15.86 20.75 -0.43
C ALA A 86 15.35 20.68 1.01
N TYR A 87 15.83 21.58 1.86
CA TYR A 87 15.40 21.69 3.26
C TYR A 87 14.21 22.65 3.42
N PRO A 88 13.30 22.43 4.39
CA PRO A 88 13.30 21.32 5.35
C PRO A 88 12.93 19.98 4.70
N LEU A 89 13.55 18.90 5.16
CA LEU A 89 13.27 17.51 4.78
C LEU A 89 12.01 16.97 5.45
N MET A 90 11.75 17.43 6.68
CA MET A 90 10.60 17.03 7.48
C MET A 90 10.08 18.19 8.31
N ASP A 91 8.79 18.17 8.62
CA ASP A 91 8.20 19.14 9.54
C ASP A 91 8.56 18.81 11.00
N PRO A 92 8.62 19.81 11.90
CA PRO A 92 8.96 19.62 13.31
C PRO A 92 8.16 18.50 13.99
N ILE A 93 8.84 17.72 14.84
CA ILE A 93 8.29 16.60 15.61
C ILE A 93 8.47 16.89 17.10
N THR A 94 7.45 16.61 17.89
CA THR A 94 7.52 16.68 19.35
C THR A 94 7.50 15.26 19.91
N SER A 95 8.60 14.83 20.53
CA SER A 95 8.77 13.47 21.07
C SER A 95 7.54 12.94 21.81
N GLY A 96 6.97 11.83 21.32
CA GLY A 96 5.91 11.05 21.97
C GLY A 96 4.49 11.60 21.84
N LYS A 97 4.24 12.62 20.99
CA LYS A 97 2.92 13.26 20.85
C LYS A 97 2.52 13.68 19.43
N THR A 98 3.35 13.43 18.43
CA THR A 98 3.00 13.83 17.06
C THR A 98 2.18 12.73 16.41
N ASP A 99 0.85 12.94 16.36
CA ASP A 99 -0.06 12.04 15.66
C ASP A 99 0.38 11.85 14.20
N GLY A 100 0.33 10.60 13.73
CA GLY A 100 0.79 10.23 12.38
C GLY A 100 2.30 10.00 12.24
N VAL A 101 3.11 10.17 13.30
CA VAL A 101 4.54 9.84 13.28
C VAL A 101 4.82 8.60 14.13
N GLN A 102 5.41 7.57 13.51
CA GLN A 102 5.83 6.35 14.17
C GLN A 102 7.36 6.24 14.17
N ILE A 103 7.92 5.79 15.29
CA ILE A 103 9.36 5.59 15.46
C ILE A 103 9.58 4.11 15.73
N GLU A 104 10.33 3.46 14.85
CA GLU A 104 10.63 2.04 14.89
C GLU A 104 12.13 1.82 15.07
N ALA A 105 12.52 1.15 16.15
CA ALA A 105 13.89 0.70 16.32
C ALA A 105 14.13 -0.51 15.40
N VAL A 106 15.09 -0.39 14.48
CA VAL A 106 15.51 -1.50 13.61
C VAL A 106 16.57 -2.33 14.33
N ASP A 107 17.56 -1.66 14.91
CA ASP A 107 18.55 -2.23 15.83
C ASP A 107 19.11 -1.11 16.74
N ASP A 108 20.11 -1.41 17.57
CA ASP A 108 20.72 -0.46 18.52
C ASP A 108 21.34 0.79 17.86
N ARG A 109 21.58 0.74 16.55
CA ARG A 109 22.24 1.80 15.77
C ARG A 109 21.37 2.32 14.63
N HIS A 110 20.20 1.75 14.37
CA HIS A 110 19.34 2.14 13.25
C HIS A 110 17.91 2.35 13.73
N VAL A 111 17.37 3.52 13.39
CA VAL A 111 15.99 3.88 13.69
C VAL A 111 15.31 4.37 12.43
N ARG A 112 14.09 3.91 12.23
CA ARG A 112 13.20 4.35 11.17
C ARG A 112 12.13 5.27 11.74
N VAL A 113 11.91 6.40 11.08
CA VAL A 113 10.79 7.31 11.37
C VAL A 113 9.84 7.26 10.20
N ILE A 114 8.62 6.77 10.43
CA ILE A 114 7.54 6.70 9.43
C ILE A 114 6.61 7.88 9.67
N ASP A 115 6.54 8.79 8.71
CA ASP A 115 5.70 9.97 8.74
C ASP A 115 4.49 9.78 7.82
N LYS A 116 3.33 9.64 8.45
CA LYS A 116 2.03 9.40 7.82
C LYS A 116 1.10 10.59 7.98
N ARG A 117 1.60 11.77 8.39
CA ARG A 117 0.78 12.98 8.61
C ARG A 117 0.03 13.42 7.36
N ALA A 118 0.56 13.12 6.17
CA ALA A 118 -0.06 13.39 4.89
C ALA A 118 -1.04 12.28 4.40
N GLY A 119 -1.23 11.23 5.20
CA GLY A 119 -2.04 10.06 4.86
C GLY A 119 -1.24 8.88 4.29
N ASN A 120 -1.89 7.73 4.17
CA ASN A 120 -1.23 6.48 3.78
C ASN A 120 -0.78 6.46 2.31
N SER A 121 -1.33 7.35 1.48
CA SER A 121 -0.89 7.55 0.09
C SER A 121 0.36 8.43 -0.05
N GLU A 122 0.86 9.04 1.03
CA GLU A 122 1.91 10.07 1.01
C GLU A 122 2.97 9.82 2.10
N ILE A 123 3.24 8.54 2.38
CA ILE A 123 4.14 8.14 3.46
C ILE A 123 5.59 8.49 3.12
N LYS A 124 6.25 9.12 4.08
CA LYS A 124 7.70 9.37 4.05
C LYS A 124 8.39 8.61 5.15
N VAL A 125 9.52 8.00 4.83
CA VAL A 125 10.33 7.25 5.80
C VAL A 125 11.71 7.89 5.89
N PHE A 126 12.16 8.13 7.12
CA PHE A 126 13.48 8.69 7.39
C PHE A 126 14.29 7.67 8.19
N ASN A 127 15.39 7.21 7.60
CA ASN A 127 16.26 6.20 8.17
C ASN A 127 17.49 6.87 8.80
N PHE A 128 17.60 6.75 10.12
CA PHE A 128 18.70 7.30 10.90
C PHE A 128 19.67 6.19 11.28
N SER A 129 20.96 6.52 11.28
CA SER A 129 22.01 5.63 11.80
C SER A 129 22.84 6.33 12.87
N ARG A 130 23.36 5.56 13.83
CA ARG A 130 24.20 6.05 14.92
C ARG A 130 25.59 5.46 14.88
N GLN A 131 26.57 6.35 14.91
CA GLN A 131 27.94 6.03 15.31
C GLN A 131 28.25 6.76 16.63
N THR A 132 28.92 7.90 16.55
CA THR A 132 29.14 8.81 17.69
C THR A 132 27.97 9.75 17.92
N CYS A 133 27.16 10.01 16.88
CA CYS A 133 25.89 10.71 16.95
C CYS A 133 24.90 10.10 15.95
N TRP A 134 23.61 10.39 16.11
CA TRP A 134 22.59 10.09 15.12
C TRP A 134 22.73 11.00 13.90
N VAL A 135 22.59 10.42 12.71
CA VAL A 135 22.53 11.15 11.44
C VAL A 135 21.44 10.56 10.55
N LEU A 136 20.79 11.41 9.76
CA LEU A 136 19.90 10.95 8.69
C LEU A 136 20.76 10.33 7.57
N ALA A 137 20.54 9.05 7.29
CA ALA A 137 21.32 8.27 6.31
C ALA A 137 20.48 7.83 5.09
N GLY A 138 19.15 7.77 5.23
CA GLY A 138 18.25 7.43 4.14
C GLY A 138 16.92 8.15 4.24
N MET A 139 16.29 8.35 3.09
CA MET A 139 14.96 8.93 2.94
C MET A 139 14.18 8.11 1.91
N GLU A 140 12.92 7.86 2.18
CA GLU A 140 12.04 7.12 1.27
C GLU A 140 10.76 7.92 1.08
N ASP A 141 10.40 8.15 -0.18
CA ASP A 141 9.13 8.74 -0.58
C ASP A 141 8.30 7.65 -1.28
N TRP A 142 7.33 7.12 -0.54
CA TRP A 142 6.43 6.08 -1.01
C TRP A 142 5.17 6.64 -1.69
N SER A 143 5.15 7.94 -1.98
CA SER A 143 4.05 8.54 -2.73
C SER A 143 4.10 8.17 -4.22
N ILE A 144 2.92 8.16 -4.85
CA ILE A 144 2.76 8.00 -6.30
C ILE A 144 2.19 9.28 -6.88
N SER A 145 3.06 10.03 -7.57
CA SER A 145 2.68 11.30 -8.20
C SER A 145 1.68 11.10 -9.34
N ASP A 146 0.70 11.99 -9.45
CA ASP A 146 -0.23 12.07 -10.61
C ASP A 146 0.50 12.14 -11.96
N LYS A 147 1.73 12.66 -11.99
CA LYS A 147 2.55 12.77 -13.21
C LYS A 147 3.08 11.42 -13.70
N ASP A 148 3.24 10.47 -12.79
CA ASP A 148 3.74 9.12 -13.07
C ASP A 148 2.58 8.16 -13.39
N LEU A 149 1.32 8.61 -13.22
CA LEU A 149 0.10 7.90 -13.59
C LEU A 149 -0.32 8.19 -15.03
N SER A 150 -0.97 7.23 -15.68
CA SER A 150 -1.47 7.37 -17.04
C SER A 150 -2.68 8.30 -17.10
N ALA A 151 -2.72 9.17 -18.13
CA ALA A 151 -3.87 10.01 -18.42
C ALA A 151 -5.03 9.25 -19.11
N ALA A 152 -4.88 7.94 -19.38
CA ALA A 152 -5.93 7.14 -19.97
C ALA A 152 -7.12 7.02 -18.99
N VAL A 153 -8.18 7.76 -19.27
CA VAL A 153 -9.42 7.74 -18.51
C VAL A 153 -10.07 6.37 -18.68
N GLN A 154 -10.40 5.70 -17.58
CA GLN A 154 -11.21 4.48 -17.69
C GLN A 154 -12.61 4.84 -18.16
N PRO A 155 -13.21 4.06 -19.08
CA PRO A 155 -14.58 4.31 -19.51
C PRO A 155 -15.50 4.33 -18.28
N LYS A 156 -16.21 5.45 -18.07
CA LYS A 156 -17.14 5.76 -16.95
C LYS A 156 -16.55 6.43 -15.70
N MET A 157 -15.23 6.52 -15.56
CA MET A 157 -14.62 7.30 -14.47
C MET A 157 -14.33 8.73 -14.94
N ASN A 158 -14.42 9.70 -14.03
CA ASN A 158 -13.80 11.00 -14.25
C ASN A 158 -12.27 10.90 -14.09
N ARG A 159 -11.54 11.99 -14.40
CA ARG A 159 -10.07 11.99 -14.33
C ARG A 159 -9.54 11.69 -12.91
N SER A 160 -10.15 12.28 -11.88
CA SER A 160 -9.74 12.07 -10.48
C SER A 160 -9.94 10.62 -10.05
N GLU A 161 -11.10 10.04 -10.38
CA GLU A 161 -11.42 8.65 -10.10
C GLU A 161 -10.48 7.69 -10.84
N SER A 162 -10.14 8.00 -12.10
CA SER A 162 -9.19 7.21 -12.88
C SER A 162 -7.79 7.18 -12.25
N LEU A 163 -7.32 8.33 -11.75
CA LEU A 163 -6.04 8.43 -11.05
C LEU A 163 -6.07 7.66 -9.73
N CYS A 164 -7.15 7.83 -8.94
CA CYS A 164 -7.36 7.05 -7.73
C CYS A 164 -7.36 5.55 -8.02
N PHE A 165 -8.01 5.08 -9.10
CA PHE A 165 -8.04 3.66 -9.41
C PHE A 165 -6.65 3.10 -9.73
N GLN A 166 -5.85 3.83 -10.51
CA GLN A 166 -4.48 3.42 -10.83
C GLN A 166 -3.59 3.41 -9.58
N ARG A 167 -3.69 4.44 -8.74
CA ARG A 167 -2.96 4.51 -7.46
C ARG A 167 -3.38 3.37 -6.52
N GLY A 168 -4.67 3.07 -6.43
CA GLY A 168 -5.20 1.96 -5.64
C GLY A 168 -4.66 0.61 -6.09
N ARG A 169 -4.59 0.38 -7.41
CA ARG A 169 -3.96 -0.82 -7.99
C ARG A 169 -2.46 -0.89 -7.69
N ALA A 170 -1.75 0.21 -7.80
CA ALA A 170 -0.32 0.26 -7.51
C ALA A 170 -0.03 -0.09 -6.05
N TYR A 171 -0.75 0.52 -5.10
CA TYR A 171 -0.58 0.20 -3.67
C TYR A 171 -1.02 -1.22 -3.32
N ALA A 172 -2.13 -1.72 -3.88
CA ALA A 172 -2.51 -3.12 -3.69
C ALA A 172 -1.42 -4.08 -4.21
N GLY A 173 -0.79 -3.74 -5.34
CA GLY A 173 0.35 -4.46 -5.89
C GLY A 173 1.57 -4.43 -4.95
N LEU A 174 1.93 -3.27 -4.42
CA LEU A 174 3.03 -3.12 -3.46
C LEU A 174 2.78 -3.91 -2.17
N GLY A 175 1.56 -3.86 -1.62
CA GLY A 175 1.17 -4.63 -0.43
C GLY A 175 1.19 -6.15 -0.65
N GLY A 176 0.87 -6.61 -1.87
CA GLY A 176 0.94 -8.02 -2.23
C GLY A 176 2.36 -8.56 -2.42
N VAL A 177 3.38 -7.70 -2.47
CA VAL A 177 4.79 -8.11 -2.43
C VAL A 177 5.24 -8.06 -0.97
N GLU A 178 5.21 -9.22 -0.30
CA GLU A 178 5.56 -9.40 1.12
C GLU A 178 7.05 -9.15 1.46
N GLN A 179 7.72 -8.24 0.75
CA GLN A 179 9.11 -7.86 0.93
C GLN A 179 9.29 -6.45 1.52
N TYR A 180 8.25 -5.61 1.46
CA TYR A 180 8.32 -4.23 1.91
C TYR A 180 7.85 -4.10 3.37
N PRO A 181 8.33 -3.11 4.13
CA PRO A 181 7.94 -2.96 5.53
C PRO A 181 6.55 -2.35 5.73
N LEU A 182 6.00 -1.64 4.73
CA LEU A 182 4.77 -0.85 4.82
C LEU A 182 3.52 -1.58 4.28
N ILE A 183 3.46 -2.91 4.44
CA ILE A 183 2.41 -3.74 3.80
C ILE A 183 1.00 -3.30 4.23
N ALA A 184 0.79 -3.10 5.53
CA ALA A 184 -0.51 -2.68 6.06
C ALA A 184 -0.92 -1.31 5.51
N GLU A 185 0.00 -0.35 5.53
CA GLU A 185 -0.21 0.99 4.99
C GLU A 185 -0.51 0.99 3.49
N PHE A 186 0.13 0.11 2.71
CA PHE A 186 -0.18 -0.03 1.29
C PHE A 186 -1.59 -0.55 1.06
N PHE A 187 -2.07 -1.50 1.85
CA PHE A 187 -3.47 -1.94 1.75
C PHE A 187 -4.47 -0.87 2.22
N GLU A 188 -4.13 -0.09 3.25
CA GLU A 188 -4.93 1.06 3.66
C GLU A 188 -5.00 2.12 2.54
N ALA A 189 -3.85 2.49 1.95
CA ALA A 189 -3.78 3.42 0.83
C ALA A 189 -4.55 2.88 -0.39
N ALA A 190 -4.48 1.57 -0.65
CA ALA A 190 -5.24 0.94 -1.73
C ALA A 190 -6.75 1.07 -1.49
N LEU A 191 -7.22 0.80 -0.27
CA LEU A 191 -8.63 0.93 0.10
C LEU A 191 -9.14 2.37 -0.05
N GLU A 192 -8.39 3.35 0.48
CA GLU A 192 -8.70 4.78 0.33
C GLU A 192 -8.85 5.17 -1.14
N ASN A 193 -7.93 4.72 -1.99
CA ASN A 193 -7.92 5.03 -3.41
C ASN A 193 -9.03 4.30 -4.19
N TYR A 194 -9.36 3.05 -3.85
CA TYR A 194 -10.51 2.37 -4.44
C TYR A 194 -11.84 3.02 -4.04
N LEU A 195 -11.96 3.52 -2.80
CA LEU A 195 -13.13 4.30 -2.38
C LEU A 195 -13.25 5.62 -3.14
N CYS A 196 -12.14 6.32 -3.38
CA CYS A 196 -12.11 7.50 -4.25
C CYS A 196 -12.56 7.14 -5.68
N ALA A 197 -12.04 6.05 -6.25
CA ALA A 197 -12.40 5.60 -7.60
C ALA A 197 -13.87 5.15 -7.72
N ALA A 198 -14.43 4.60 -6.63
CA ALA A 198 -15.82 4.15 -6.55
C ALA A 198 -16.82 5.29 -6.27
N ALA A 199 -16.38 6.56 -6.20
CA ALA A 199 -17.24 7.68 -5.81
C ALA A 199 -18.49 7.83 -6.69
N SER A 200 -18.36 7.64 -8.01
CA SER A 200 -19.50 7.61 -8.94
C SER A 200 -20.14 6.23 -9.13
N GLY A 201 -19.79 5.25 -8.28
CA GLY A 201 -20.34 3.89 -8.34
C GLY A 201 -19.72 3.02 -9.43
N ASP A 202 -18.44 3.23 -9.77
CA ASP A 202 -17.74 2.34 -10.71
C ASP A 202 -17.76 0.89 -10.19
N PRO A 203 -18.21 -0.09 -11.00
CA PRO A 203 -18.37 -1.46 -10.54
C PRO A 203 -17.06 -2.12 -10.10
N GLN A 204 -15.96 -1.91 -10.82
CA GLN A 204 -14.68 -2.58 -10.54
C GLN A 204 -13.99 -1.96 -9.32
N ALA A 205 -13.97 -0.63 -9.22
CA ALA A 205 -13.48 0.05 -8.03
C ALA A 205 -14.27 -0.35 -6.78
N SER A 206 -15.60 -0.46 -6.93
CA SER A 206 -16.47 -0.87 -5.82
C SER A 206 -16.21 -2.30 -5.38
N LEU A 207 -16.04 -3.24 -6.33
CA LEU A 207 -15.65 -4.62 -6.03
C LEU A 207 -14.31 -4.67 -5.29
N ASN A 208 -13.30 -3.95 -5.79
CA ASN A 208 -11.97 -3.93 -5.17
C ASN A 208 -12.00 -3.37 -3.75
N ALA A 209 -12.74 -2.29 -3.51
CA ALA A 209 -12.90 -1.70 -2.18
C ALA A 209 -13.61 -2.66 -1.21
N ALA A 210 -14.74 -3.26 -1.64
CA ALA A 210 -15.50 -4.19 -0.80
C ALA A 210 -14.67 -5.43 -0.46
N SER A 211 -14.04 -6.05 -1.46
CA SER A 211 -13.21 -7.25 -1.26
C SER A 211 -12.01 -6.96 -0.36
N LEU A 212 -11.31 -5.84 -0.56
CA LEU A 212 -10.16 -5.47 0.27
C LEU A 212 -10.59 -5.21 1.72
N SER A 213 -11.70 -4.51 1.92
CA SER A 213 -12.30 -4.29 3.24
C SER A 213 -12.67 -5.58 3.96
N LEU A 214 -13.02 -6.64 3.25
CA LEU A 214 -13.41 -7.92 3.85
C LEU A 214 -12.25 -8.92 3.97
N SER A 215 -11.08 -8.59 3.43
CA SER A 215 -9.92 -9.48 3.41
C SER A 215 -9.16 -9.58 4.74
N GLY A 216 -9.36 -8.60 5.64
CA GLY A 216 -8.55 -8.44 6.84
C GLY A 216 -7.17 -7.80 6.61
N MET A 217 -6.80 -7.49 5.36
CA MET A 217 -5.54 -6.82 5.02
C MET A 217 -5.60 -5.29 5.18
N ALA A 218 -6.81 -4.72 5.16
CA ALA A 218 -7.09 -3.31 5.40
C ALA A 218 -8.23 -3.19 6.42
N PRO A 219 -8.42 -2.01 7.05
CA PRO A 219 -9.54 -1.76 7.94
C PRO A 219 -10.88 -2.11 7.29
N GLN A 220 -11.69 -2.86 8.03
CA GLN A 220 -13.03 -3.20 7.58
C GLN A 220 -13.93 -1.97 7.63
N LEU A 221 -14.62 -1.71 6.53
CA LEU A 221 -15.60 -0.64 6.39
C LEU A 221 -16.91 -1.00 7.09
N GLU A 222 -17.67 0.05 7.42
CA GLU A 222 -19.05 -0.08 7.92
C GLU A 222 -19.91 -0.93 7.00
N THR A 223 -20.79 -1.75 7.59
CA THR A 223 -21.59 -2.76 6.89
C THR A 223 -22.42 -2.16 5.74
N GLU A 224 -23.04 -0.99 5.95
CA GLU A 224 -23.83 -0.31 4.92
C GLU A 224 -22.96 0.15 3.74
N LYS A 225 -21.69 0.50 4.00
CA LYS A 225 -20.75 0.91 2.96
C LYS A 225 -20.33 -0.28 2.11
N VAL A 226 -20.05 -1.43 2.74
CA VAL A 226 -19.72 -2.68 2.03
C VAL A 226 -20.90 -3.14 1.16
N GLU A 227 -22.12 -3.10 1.69
CA GLU A 227 -23.33 -3.43 0.93
C GLU A 227 -23.49 -2.51 -0.30
N ALA A 228 -23.32 -1.20 -0.12
CA ALA A 228 -23.43 -0.23 -1.22
C ALA A 228 -22.39 -0.48 -2.32
N LEU A 229 -21.16 -0.83 -1.94
CA LEU A 229 -20.09 -1.17 -2.89
C LEU A 229 -20.41 -2.46 -3.66
N PHE A 230 -20.87 -3.51 -2.99
CA PHE A 230 -21.29 -4.74 -3.68
C PHE A 230 -22.52 -4.52 -4.58
N LYS A 231 -23.49 -3.69 -4.16
CA LYS A 231 -24.60 -3.27 -5.01
C LYS A 231 -24.11 -2.58 -6.29
N ALA A 232 -23.17 -1.65 -6.19
CA ALA A 232 -22.57 -1.00 -7.36
C ALA A 232 -21.84 -2.01 -8.26
N ALA A 233 -21.03 -2.90 -7.68
CA ALA A 233 -20.32 -3.96 -8.42
C ALA A 233 -21.28 -4.93 -9.14
N SER A 234 -22.38 -5.33 -8.49
CA SER A 234 -23.37 -6.29 -9.01
C SER A 234 -24.10 -5.83 -10.27
N THR A 235 -24.01 -4.54 -10.63
CA THR A 235 -24.68 -3.99 -11.81
C THR A 235 -24.12 -4.55 -13.11
N THR A 236 -22.83 -4.87 -13.16
CA THR A 236 -22.16 -5.38 -14.37
C THR A 236 -21.13 -6.46 -14.13
N LEU A 237 -20.77 -6.77 -12.87
CA LEU A 237 -19.76 -7.77 -12.55
C LEU A 237 -20.40 -8.97 -11.87
N ALA A 238 -20.18 -10.16 -12.44
CA ALA A 238 -20.65 -11.41 -11.85
C ALA A 238 -20.06 -11.63 -10.45
N ASP A 239 -18.77 -11.31 -10.26
CA ASP A 239 -18.10 -11.37 -8.96
C ASP A 239 -18.69 -10.39 -7.95
N GLY A 240 -19.16 -9.22 -8.41
CA GLY A 240 -19.88 -8.26 -7.58
C GLY A 240 -21.24 -8.78 -7.12
N ALA A 241 -21.98 -9.44 -8.01
CA ALA A 241 -23.26 -10.06 -7.68
C ALA A 241 -23.08 -11.30 -6.76
N ALA A 242 -22.05 -12.11 -7.00
CA ALA A 242 -21.69 -13.22 -6.11
C ALA A 242 -21.25 -12.70 -4.72
N GLY A 243 -20.42 -11.64 -4.67
CA GLY A 243 -20.04 -10.99 -3.42
C GLY A 243 -21.24 -10.42 -2.65
N LEU A 244 -22.21 -9.81 -3.35
CA LEU A 244 -23.45 -9.34 -2.74
C LEU A 244 -24.31 -10.49 -2.20
N SER A 245 -24.34 -11.63 -2.90
CA SER A 245 -25.02 -12.84 -2.42
C SER A 245 -24.42 -13.33 -1.10
N SER A 246 -23.09 -13.48 -1.03
CA SER A 246 -22.39 -13.85 0.20
C SER A 246 -22.61 -12.83 1.32
N PHE A 247 -22.61 -11.54 0.99
CA PHE A 247 -22.89 -10.47 1.95
C PHE A 247 -24.31 -10.59 2.54
N TYR A 248 -25.32 -10.95 1.76
CA TYR A 248 -26.68 -11.17 2.30
C TYR A 248 -26.78 -12.38 3.24
N CYS A 249 -25.88 -13.35 3.14
CA CYS A 249 -25.85 -14.46 4.09
C CYS A 249 -25.07 -14.13 5.36
N TYR A 250 -23.93 -13.46 5.22
CA TYR A 250 -22.89 -13.42 6.26
C TYR A 250 -22.49 -11.99 6.68
N GLY A 251 -23.05 -10.97 6.02
CA GLY A 251 -22.69 -9.57 6.19
C GLY A 251 -21.20 -9.35 6.00
N ASN A 252 -20.59 -8.69 6.99
CA ASN A 252 -19.17 -8.40 7.04
C ASN A 252 -18.31 -9.58 7.57
N ASN A 253 -18.90 -10.68 8.02
CA ASN A 253 -18.16 -11.80 8.61
C ASN A 253 -17.86 -12.88 7.56
N VAL A 254 -16.72 -12.77 6.90
CA VAL A 254 -16.28 -13.74 5.87
C VAL A 254 -15.99 -15.14 6.40
N ALA A 255 -15.85 -15.31 7.71
CA ALA A 255 -15.60 -16.60 8.36
C ALA A 255 -16.86 -17.18 9.04
N ALA A 256 -18.04 -16.59 8.79
CA ALA A 256 -19.27 -17.03 9.43
C ALA A 256 -19.63 -18.47 9.05
N ASP A 257 -19.80 -19.31 10.06
CA ASP A 257 -20.38 -20.65 9.98
C ASP A 257 -21.80 -20.61 10.56
N GLY A 258 -22.77 -20.28 9.71
CA GLY A 258 -24.15 -20.14 10.15
C GLY A 258 -25.15 -20.19 9.00
N PRO A 259 -26.45 -20.33 9.30
CA PRO A 259 -27.48 -20.24 8.28
C PRO A 259 -27.46 -18.86 7.63
N CYS A 260 -27.72 -18.81 6.32
CA CYS A 260 -27.84 -17.56 5.57
C CYS A 260 -28.91 -16.65 6.21
N GLN A 261 -28.56 -15.39 6.48
CA GLN A 261 -29.47 -14.42 7.09
C GLN A 261 -30.60 -13.98 6.15
N HIS A 262 -30.30 -13.78 4.87
CA HIS A 262 -31.24 -13.32 3.84
C HIS A 262 -31.24 -14.20 2.59
N PRO A 263 -31.72 -15.47 2.69
CA PRO A 263 -31.57 -16.46 1.62
C PRO A 263 -32.22 -16.07 0.29
N GLU A 264 -33.40 -15.45 0.30
CA GLU A 264 -34.07 -15.00 -0.93
C GLU A 264 -33.29 -13.90 -1.66
N GLN A 265 -32.71 -12.96 -0.92
CA GLN A 265 -31.88 -11.90 -1.49
C GLN A 265 -30.55 -12.46 -2.02
N ALA A 266 -29.95 -13.39 -1.26
CA ALA A 266 -28.74 -14.08 -1.67
C ALA A 266 -28.94 -14.90 -2.95
N GLU A 267 -30.02 -15.69 -3.04
CA GLU A 267 -30.34 -16.49 -4.24
C GLU A 267 -30.56 -15.60 -5.46
N LYS A 268 -31.29 -14.48 -5.29
CA LYS A 268 -31.53 -13.53 -6.39
C LYS A 268 -30.23 -12.97 -6.98
N GLU A 269 -29.30 -12.54 -6.14
CA GLU A 269 -28.02 -12.00 -6.61
C GLU A 269 -27.09 -13.11 -7.14
N LEU A 270 -27.17 -14.31 -6.59
CA LEU A 270 -26.45 -15.46 -7.13
C LEU A 270 -26.94 -15.81 -8.54
N VAL A 271 -28.25 -15.91 -8.75
CA VAL A 271 -28.86 -16.11 -10.08
C VAL A 271 -28.48 -14.99 -11.05
N ARG A 272 -28.36 -13.75 -10.57
CA ARG A 272 -27.85 -12.65 -11.39
C ARG A 272 -26.40 -12.89 -11.82
N ALA A 273 -25.52 -13.34 -10.92
CA ALA A 273 -24.13 -13.71 -11.27
C ALA A 273 -24.08 -14.86 -12.29
N VAL A 274 -24.95 -15.86 -12.16
CA VAL A 274 -25.08 -16.95 -13.14
C VAL A 274 -25.55 -16.42 -14.50
N SER A 275 -26.52 -15.50 -14.52
CA SER A 275 -27.02 -14.86 -15.74
C SER A 275 -25.96 -14.02 -16.46
N MET A 276 -24.92 -13.56 -15.75
CA MET A 276 -23.75 -12.90 -16.32
C MET A 276 -22.68 -13.89 -16.83
N GLY A 277 -22.93 -15.21 -16.75
CA GLY A 277 -22.05 -16.24 -17.29
C GLY A 277 -20.92 -16.67 -16.35
N SER A 278 -21.02 -16.43 -15.04
CA SER A 278 -20.01 -16.94 -14.09
C SER A 278 -20.19 -18.44 -13.84
N SER A 279 -19.20 -19.24 -14.24
CA SER A 279 -19.20 -20.68 -14.03
C SER A 279 -19.04 -21.03 -12.54
N ASP A 280 -18.31 -20.21 -11.77
CA ASP A 280 -18.16 -20.34 -10.32
C ASP A 280 -19.48 -20.05 -9.58
N ALA A 281 -20.19 -18.99 -9.98
CA ALA A 281 -21.53 -18.72 -9.45
C ALA A 281 -22.51 -19.84 -9.80
N THR A 282 -22.40 -20.40 -11.01
CA THR A 282 -23.24 -21.54 -11.45
C THR A 282 -22.98 -22.76 -10.57
N ASN A 283 -21.70 -23.06 -10.29
CA ASN A 283 -21.32 -24.13 -9.38
C ASN A 283 -21.85 -23.87 -7.96
N TYR A 284 -21.70 -22.65 -7.45
CA TYR A 284 -22.16 -22.30 -6.11
C TYR A 284 -23.69 -22.37 -5.99
N LEU A 285 -24.46 -21.99 -7.02
CA LEU A 285 -25.91 -22.20 -7.03
C LEU A 285 -26.27 -23.69 -6.97
N GLY A 286 -25.51 -24.54 -7.68
CA GLY A 286 -25.67 -25.99 -7.54
C GLY A 286 -25.39 -26.47 -6.11
N TYR A 287 -24.36 -25.92 -5.47
CA TYR A 287 -24.02 -26.23 -4.08
C TYR A 287 -25.13 -25.83 -3.10
N THR A 288 -25.69 -24.63 -3.22
CA THR A 288 -26.76 -24.18 -2.31
C THR A 288 -28.03 -25.02 -2.46
N MET A 289 -28.34 -25.50 -3.67
CA MET A 289 -29.43 -26.44 -3.91
C MET A 289 -29.13 -27.87 -3.45
N GLU A 290 -27.87 -28.28 -3.45
CA GLU A 290 -27.48 -29.58 -2.92
C GLU A 290 -27.57 -29.62 -1.40
N THR A 291 -27.06 -28.59 -0.73
CA THR A 291 -26.96 -28.54 0.74
C THR A 291 -28.18 -27.94 1.42
N GLY A 292 -28.98 -27.16 0.69
CA GLY A 292 -30.06 -26.37 1.26
C GLY A 292 -29.57 -25.12 2.01
N GLU A 293 -28.34 -24.63 1.74
CA GLU A 293 -27.76 -23.44 2.38
C GLU A 293 -28.67 -22.21 2.28
N LEU A 294 -29.36 -22.06 1.15
CA LEU A 294 -30.33 -20.97 0.93
C LEU A 294 -31.78 -21.40 1.23
N GLY A 295 -31.96 -22.43 2.05
CA GLY A 295 -33.25 -22.81 2.63
C GLY A 295 -34.02 -23.92 1.91
N LYS A 296 -33.60 -24.36 0.72
CA LYS A 296 -34.27 -25.46 0.01
C LYS A 296 -33.28 -26.37 -0.73
N MET A 297 -33.34 -27.66 -0.42
CA MET A 297 -32.65 -28.70 -1.20
C MET A 297 -33.42 -29.06 -2.47
N ASP A 298 -32.71 -29.19 -3.59
CA ASP A 298 -33.21 -29.66 -4.87
C ASP A 298 -32.06 -30.32 -5.66
N LEU A 299 -31.90 -31.64 -5.49
CA LEU A 299 -30.77 -32.38 -6.09
C LEU A 299 -30.83 -32.42 -7.62
N ASP A 300 -32.02 -32.44 -8.22
CA ASP A 300 -32.17 -32.45 -9.68
C ASP A 300 -31.65 -31.12 -10.26
N LYS A 301 -32.03 -29.99 -9.66
CA LYS A 301 -31.49 -28.68 -10.06
C LYS A 301 -30.02 -28.52 -9.73
N ALA A 302 -29.54 -29.02 -8.59
CA ALA A 302 -28.12 -29.01 -8.25
C ALA A 302 -27.28 -29.69 -9.35
N ILE A 303 -27.70 -30.87 -9.81
CA ILE A 303 -27.04 -31.57 -10.91
C ILE A 303 -27.13 -30.80 -12.22
N ALA A 304 -28.28 -30.18 -12.53
CA ALA A 304 -28.42 -29.33 -13.72
C ALA A 304 -27.43 -28.15 -13.69
N CYS A 305 -27.28 -27.50 -12.54
CA CYS A 305 -26.31 -26.43 -12.32
C CYS A 305 -24.87 -26.89 -12.45
N TYR A 306 -24.50 -28.01 -11.81
CA TYR A 306 -23.14 -28.51 -11.93
C TYR A 306 -22.79 -28.94 -13.36
N ARG A 307 -23.75 -29.50 -14.12
CA ARG A 307 -23.55 -29.79 -15.56
C ARG A 307 -23.31 -28.52 -16.37
N LEU A 308 -24.11 -27.48 -16.13
CA LEU A 308 -23.95 -26.20 -16.79
C LEU A 308 -22.57 -25.59 -16.47
N ALA A 309 -22.21 -25.51 -15.19
CA ALA A 309 -20.90 -25.00 -14.75
C ALA A 309 -19.73 -25.81 -15.34
N ALA A 310 -19.81 -27.15 -15.33
CA ALA A 310 -18.78 -28.01 -15.90
C ALA A 310 -18.66 -27.83 -17.43
N SER A 311 -19.77 -27.61 -18.14
CA SER A 311 -19.75 -27.30 -19.57
C SER A 311 -19.09 -25.96 -19.90
N MET A 312 -19.06 -25.04 -18.93
CA MET A 312 -18.35 -23.77 -18.97
C MET A 312 -16.89 -23.88 -18.47
N GLY A 313 -16.40 -25.10 -18.21
CA GLY A 313 -15.03 -25.36 -17.78
C GLY A 313 -14.79 -25.35 -16.27
N ASN A 314 -15.84 -25.32 -15.43
CA ASN A 314 -15.67 -25.36 -13.98
C ASN A 314 -15.30 -26.77 -13.49
N GLN A 315 -14.04 -26.96 -13.07
CA GLN A 315 -13.54 -28.26 -12.63
C GLN A 315 -14.18 -28.72 -11.30
N THR A 316 -14.43 -27.80 -10.38
CA THR A 316 -15.11 -28.08 -9.10
C THR A 316 -16.50 -28.66 -9.32
N ALA A 317 -17.24 -28.12 -10.29
CA ALA A 317 -18.55 -28.63 -10.68
C ALA A 317 -18.47 -30.04 -11.28
N ALA A 318 -17.46 -30.31 -12.11
CA ALA A 318 -17.24 -31.66 -12.67
C ALA A 318 -16.94 -32.69 -11.56
N ASP A 319 -16.19 -32.30 -10.54
CA ASP A 319 -15.89 -33.14 -9.39
C ASP A 319 -17.14 -33.36 -8.51
N ASN A 320 -17.97 -32.32 -8.32
CA ASN A 320 -19.27 -32.42 -7.64
C ASN A 320 -20.21 -33.40 -8.36
N LEU A 321 -20.29 -33.35 -9.70
CA LEU A 321 -21.05 -34.33 -10.48
C LEU A 321 -20.54 -35.75 -10.27
N LYS A 322 -19.22 -35.95 -10.33
CA LYS A 322 -18.61 -37.27 -10.13
C LYS A 322 -18.90 -37.81 -8.72
N ARG A 323 -18.92 -36.94 -7.71
CA ARG A 323 -19.30 -37.29 -6.34
C ARG A 323 -20.77 -37.70 -6.26
N LEU A 324 -21.69 -36.94 -6.86
CA LEU A 324 -23.12 -37.23 -6.84
C LEU A 324 -23.49 -38.48 -7.66
N SER A 325 -22.88 -38.69 -8.83
CA SER A 325 -23.11 -39.90 -9.64
C SER A 325 -22.63 -41.19 -8.97
N LYS A 326 -21.66 -41.11 -8.06
CA LYS A 326 -21.27 -42.26 -7.21
C LYS A 326 -22.28 -42.55 -6.11
N GLN A 327 -23.06 -41.54 -5.70
CA GLN A 327 -23.99 -41.61 -4.58
C GLN A 327 -25.43 -41.90 -5.01
N ALA A 328 -25.81 -41.57 -6.25
CA ALA A 328 -27.17 -41.71 -6.73
C ALA A 328 -27.21 -42.33 -8.15
N ALA A 329 -27.78 -43.54 -8.24
CA ALA A 329 -27.91 -44.30 -9.49
C ALA A 329 -29.14 -43.90 -10.34
N ASP A 330 -30.06 -43.08 -9.82
CA ASP A 330 -31.38 -42.80 -10.41
C ASP A 330 -31.74 -41.30 -10.42
N VAL A 331 -30.79 -40.39 -10.67
CA VAL A 331 -31.11 -38.95 -10.72
C VAL A 331 -31.58 -38.52 -12.12
N SER A 332 -32.73 -37.86 -12.17
CA SER A 332 -33.38 -37.41 -13.39
C SER A 332 -32.50 -36.42 -14.16
N THR A 333 -32.45 -36.55 -15.49
CA THR A 333 -31.55 -35.76 -16.36
C THR A 333 -32.20 -34.52 -16.96
N ALA A 334 -33.45 -34.20 -16.61
CA ALA A 334 -34.22 -33.11 -17.20
C ALA A 334 -34.47 -32.00 -16.17
N GLY A 335 -33.67 -30.94 -16.21
CA GLY A 335 -33.84 -29.76 -15.37
C GLY A 335 -33.04 -28.57 -15.90
N HIS A 336 -33.58 -27.37 -15.71
CA HIS A 336 -32.83 -26.12 -15.88
C HIS A 336 -32.21 -25.74 -14.54
N CYS A 337 -31.01 -25.15 -14.57
CA CYS A 337 -30.30 -24.74 -13.35
C CYS A 337 -31.07 -23.64 -12.58
N TYR A 338 -31.58 -22.63 -13.29
CA TYR A 338 -32.28 -21.46 -12.73
C TYR A 338 -33.24 -20.85 -13.75
#